data_AF-A0A0J1HHN0-F1
#
_entry.id   AF-A0A0J1HHN0-F1
#
_cell.length_a   1.000
_cell.length_b   1.000
_cell.length_c   1.000
_cell.angle_alpha   90.00
_cell.angle_beta   90.00
_cell.angle_gamma   90.00
#
_symmetry.space_group_name_H-M   'P 1'
#
loop_
_entity.id
_entity.type
_entity.pdbx_description
1 polymer ?
#
loop_
_entity_poly.entity_id
_entity_poly.type
_entity_poly.pdbx_seq_one_letter_code
_entity_poly.pdbx_strand_id
1 'polypeptide(L)'
;MANNTTRKNSPPIKVYCLPEERELIESLSAQAGLSTSTYLREVGQGYRIQGVTDVEQVRELVRVNGDLGRLGGLLKLWLSNDAKVANVGVNTILAVLNRIEATQDQMSSLMESILRPRADQ
;
A
#
# COMPACT_ATOMS: atom_id res chain seq x y z
N MET A 1 -43.15 13.78 -6.42
CA MET A 1 -42.65 13.72 -5.04
C MET A 1 -41.25 13.11 -5.09
N ALA A 2 -40.22 13.85 -4.74
CA ALA A 2 -38.84 13.36 -4.82
C ALA A 2 -38.63 12.27 -3.77
N ASN A 3 -38.30 11.07 -4.21
CA ASN A 3 -38.12 9.90 -3.36
C ASN A 3 -36.83 10.08 -2.55
N ASN A 4 -36.94 10.57 -1.31
CA ASN A 4 -35.80 10.82 -0.42
C ASN A 4 -35.32 9.51 0.24
N THR A 5 -34.98 8.52 -0.58
CA THR A 5 -34.49 7.22 -0.12
C THR A 5 -33.02 7.38 0.29
N THR A 6 -32.80 7.48 1.60
CA THR A 6 -31.45 7.45 2.18
C THR A 6 -31.25 6.12 2.91
N ARG A 7 -29.99 5.74 3.10
CA ARG A 7 -29.62 4.54 3.88
C ARG A 7 -30.19 4.58 5.30
N LYS A 8 -30.31 5.77 5.90
CA LYS A 8 -30.90 5.97 7.24
C LYS A 8 -32.40 5.72 7.29
N ASN A 9 -33.10 5.88 6.16
CA ASN A 9 -34.55 5.73 6.05
C ASN A 9 -34.95 4.39 5.40
N SER A 10 -33.99 3.51 5.14
CA SER A 10 -34.21 2.19 4.53
C SER A 10 -34.21 1.09 5.60
N PRO A 11 -34.95 -0.02 5.43
CA PRO A 11 -34.96 -1.12 6.39
C PRO A 11 -33.56 -1.70 6.63
N PRO A 12 -33.14 -1.88 7.90
CA PRO A 12 -31.83 -2.44 8.21
C PRO A 12 -31.79 -3.96 8.00
N ILE A 13 -30.59 -4.48 7.74
CA ILE A 13 -30.31 -5.92 7.80
C ILE A 13 -29.93 -6.27 9.23
N LYS A 14 -30.67 -7.18 9.87
CA LYS A 14 -30.34 -7.70 11.20
C LYS A 14 -29.43 -8.91 11.05
N VAL A 15 -28.25 -8.83 11.67
CA VAL A 15 -27.28 -9.93 11.73
C VAL A 15 -27.24 -10.43 13.17
N TYR A 16 -27.80 -11.61 13.40
CA TYR A 16 -27.68 -12.29 14.68
C TYR A 16 -26.32 -12.99 14.74
N CYS A 17 -25.59 -12.79 15.83
CA CYS A 17 -24.27 -13.34 16.05
C CYS A 17 -24.08 -13.71 17.52
N LEU A 18 -23.25 -14.71 17.77
CA LEU A 18 -22.72 -15.02 19.09
C LEU A 18 -21.73 -13.92 19.54
N PRO A 19 -21.44 -13.82 20.86
CA PRO A 19 -20.49 -12.82 21.36
C PRO A 19 -19.13 -12.88 20.67
N GLU A 20 -18.60 -14.08 20.45
CA GLU A 20 -17.28 -14.31 19.84
C GLU A 20 -17.27 -13.90 18.36
N GLU A 21 -18.37 -14.17 17.65
CA GLU A 21 -18.55 -13.76 16.25
C GLU A 21 -18.62 -12.23 16.14
N ARG A 22 -19.31 -11.57 17.09
CA ARG A 22 -19.39 -10.11 17.13
C ARG A 22 -18.02 -9.48 17.36
N GLU A 23 -17.25 -10.00 18.32
CA GLU A 23 -15.90 -9.52 18.62
C GLU A 23 -14.98 -9.67 17.40
N LEU A 24 -15.06 -10.80 16.70
CA LEU A 24 -14.29 -11.02 15.48
C LEU A 24 -14.66 -10.00 14.39
N ILE A 25 -15.97 -9.78 14.15
CA ILE A 25 -16.44 -8.81 13.16
C ILE A 25 -15.99 -7.39 13.53
N GLU A 26 -16.06 -7.01 14.81
CA GLU A 26 -15.61 -5.71 15.29
C GLU A 26 -14.10 -5.51 15.05
N SER A 27 -13.30 -6.51 15.41
CA SER A 27 -11.85 -6.51 15.16
C SER A 27 -11.51 -6.38 13.67
N LEU A 28 -12.15 -7.18 12.81
CA LEU A 28 -11.94 -7.12 11.36
C LEU A 28 -12.38 -5.77 10.77
N SER A 29 -13.50 -5.21 11.24
CA SER A 29 -13.96 -3.90 10.80
C SER A 29 -13.01 -2.77 11.22
N ALA A 30 -12.46 -2.85 12.44
CA ALA A 30 -11.47 -1.90 12.95
C ALA A 30 -10.15 -1.98 12.16
N GLN A 31 -9.66 -3.20 11.88
CA GLN A 31 -8.51 -3.43 11.02
C GLN A 31 -8.75 -2.91 9.60
N ALA A 32 -9.98 -2.95 9.10
CA ALA A 32 -10.39 -2.38 7.82
C ALA A 32 -10.71 -0.87 7.86
N GLY A 33 -10.69 -0.24 9.04
CA GLY A 33 -10.95 1.20 9.18
C GLY A 33 -12.39 1.59 8.84
N LEU A 34 -13.29 0.61 8.90
CA LEU A 34 -14.71 0.75 8.56
C LEU A 34 -15.55 0.58 9.83
N SER A 35 -16.76 1.17 9.83
CA SER A 35 -17.76 0.75 10.80
C SER A 35 -18.17 -0.70 10.54
N THR A 36 -18.53 -1.43 11.58
CA THR A 36 -19.02 -2.82 11.48
C THR A 36 -20.12 -2.99 10.42
N SER A 37 -21.07 -2.06 10.36
CA SER A 37 -22.14 -2.06 9.37
C SER A 37 -21.67 -1.79 7.94
N THR A 38 -20.63 -0.98 7.77
CA THR A 38 -20.03 -0.73 6.45
C THR A 38 -19.23 -1.95 6.03
N TYR A 39 -18.39 -2.48 6.92
CA TYR A 39 -17.63 -3.71 6.70
C TYR A 39 -18.54 -4.85 6.23
N LEU A 40 -19.57 -5.21 6.99
CA LEU A 40 -20.48 -6.30 6.63
C LEU A 40 -21.23 -6.05 5.31
N ARG A 41 -21.57 -4.80 5.01
CA ARG A 41 -22.22 -4.45 3.75
C ARG A 41 -21.27 -4.64 2.55
N GLU A 42 -20.04 -4.17 2.65
CA GLU A 42 -19.05 -4.32 1.58
C GLU A 42 -18.72 -5.81 1.35
N VAL A 43 -18.49 -6.58 2.42
CA VAL A 43 -18.31 -8.05 2.33
C VAL A 43 -19.53 -8.71 1.68
N GLY A 44 -20.74 -8.38 2.15
CA GLY A 44 -21.99 -8.97 1.64
C GLY A 44 -22.31 -8.62 0.19
N GLN A 45 -21.71 -7.56 -0.36
CA GLN A 45 -21.80 -7.18 -1.78
C GLN A 45 -20.69 -7.81 -2.64
N GLY A 46 -19.84 -8.66 -2.06
CA GLY A 46 -18.72 -9.30 -2.75
C GLY A 46 -17.49 -8.40 -2.89
N TYR A 47 -17.45 -7.24 -2.23
CA TYR A 47 -16.27 -6.38 -2.22
C TYR A 47 -15.17 -7.04 -1.36
N ARG A 48 -13.99 -7.22 -1.93
CA ARG A 48 -12.81 -7.66 -1.17
C ARG A 48 -12.31 -6.50 -0.32
N ILE A 49 -12.57 -6.57 0.98
CA ILE A 49 -12.04 -5.59 1.94
C ILE A 49 -10.56 -5.89 2.13
N GLN A 50 -9.74 -5.19 1.35
CA GLN A 50 -8.33 -5.01 1.68
C GLN A 50 -8.34 -4.22 3.00
N GLY A 51 -7.86 -4.82 4.09
CA GLY A 51 -7.81 -4.15 5.39
C GLY A 51 -7.08 -2.81 5.30
N VAL A 52 -7.12 -1.99 6.36
CA VAL A 52 -6.16 -0.89 6.51
C VAL A 52 -4.79 -1.51 6.72
N THR A 53 -4.20 -1.88 5.61
CA THR A 53 -2.78 -2.11 5.45
C THR A 53 -2.53 -1.34 4.15
N ASP A 54 -1.84 -0.19 4.16
CA ASP A 54 -0.84 0.19 5.14
C ASP A 54 -0.43 1.65 4.92
N VAL A 55 -0.69 2.52 5.90
CA VAL A 55 -0.13 3.88 5.87
C VAL A 55 1.40 3.81 5.92
N GLU A 56 1.97 2.75 6.52
CA GLU A 56 3.39 2.48 6.54
C GLU A 56 3.88 1.93 5.17
N GLN A 57 3.14 1.09 4.44
CA GLN A 57 3.56 0.68 3.07
C GLN A 57 3.44 1.82 2.07
N VAL A 58 2.42 2.69 2.18
CA VAL A 58 2.34 3.89 1.32
C VAL A 58 3.48 4.85 1.64
N ARG A 59 3.84 5.02 2.92
CA ARG A 59 5.02 5.82 3.32
C ARG A 59 6.32 5.23 2.77
N GLU A 60 6.49 3.92 2.80
CA GLU A 60 7.67 3.27 2.23
C GLU A 60 7.71 3.40 0.70
N LEU A 61 6.58 3.31 0.00
CA LEU A 61 6.50 3.60 -1.45
C LEU A 61 6.87 5.05 -1.79
N VAL A 62 6.40 6.00 -0.97
CA VAL A 62 6.74 7.42 -1.12
C VAL A 62 8.24 7.65 -0.85
N ARG A 63 8.82 6.94 0.11
CA ARG A 63 10.25 7.00 0.44
C ARG A 63 11.12 6.45 -0.69
N VAL A 64 10.77 5.29 -1.25
CA VAL A 64 11.48 4.68 -2.39
C VAL A 64 11.44 5.59 -3.63
N ASN A 65 10.29 6.17 -3.94
CA ASN A 65 10.16 7.15 -5.03
C ASN A 65 11.01 8.42 -4.79
N GLY A 66 11.11 8.88 -3.53
CA GLY A 66 11.98 9.99 -3.15
C GLY A 66 13.47 9.70 -3.35
N ASP A 67 13.91 8.48 -3.02
CA ASP A 67 15.29 8.05 -3.22
C ASP A 67 15.64 7.91 -4.72
N LEU A 68 14.70 7.40 -5.54
CA LEU A 68 14.84 7.37 -7.00
C LEU A 68 14.99 8.76 -7.63
N GLY A 69 14.19 9.73 -7.18
CA GLY A 69 14.31 11.13 -7.62
C GLY A 69 15.67 11.75 -7.29
N ARG A 70 16.23 11.44 -6.11
CA ARG A 70 17.57 11.88 -5.71
C ARG A 70 18.68 11.22 -6.54
N LEU A 71 18.54 9.95 -6.88
CA LEU A 71 19.51 9.24 -7.74
C LEU A 71 19.53 9.81 -9.15
N GLY A 72 18.36 10.09 -9.73
CA GLY A 72 18.28 10.80 -11.02
C GLY A 72 18.96 12.17 -10.97
N GLY A 73 18.84 12.89 -9.84
CA GLY A 73 19.55 14.16 -9.61
C GLY A 73 21.08 14.01 -9.56
N LEU A 74 21.58 12.99 -8.87
CA LEU A 74 23.03 12.72 -8.79
C LEU A 74 23.61 12.26 -10.14
N LEU A 75 22.88 11.41 -10.87
CA LEU A 75 23.24 11.00 -12.22
C LEU A 75 23.29 12.22 -13.16
N LYS A 76 22.29 13.11 -13.07
CA LYS A 76 22.26 14.36 -13.85
C LYS A 76 23.45 15.26 -13.51
N LEU A 77 23.83 15.38 -12.24
CA LEU A 77 24.98 16.18 -11.79
C LEU A 77 26.29 15.65 -12.37
N TRP A 78 26.43 14.32 -12.39
CA TRP A 78 27.58 13.67 -12.98
C TRP A 78 27.65 13.84 -14.50
N LEU A 79 26.53 13.67 -15.21
CA LEU A 79 26.44 13.93 -16.65
C LEU A 79 26.69 15.40 -17.00
N SER A 80 26.41 16.32 -16.08
CA SER A 80 26.65 17.75 -16.24
C SER A 80 28.12 18.15 -15.98
N ASN A 81 29.00 17.18 -15.73
CA ASN A 81 30.44 17.35 -15.51
C ASN A 81 30.76 18.35 -14.38
N ASP A 82 29.97 18.27 -13.30
CA ASP A 82 30.14 19.14 -12.13
C ASP A 82 31.48 18.85 -11.44
N ALA A 83 32.22 19.90 -11.07
CA ALA A 83 33.60 19.83 -10.59
C ALA A 83 33.77 18.93 -9.35
N LYS A 84 32.68 18.67 -8.62
CA LYS A 84 32.64 17.82 -7.42
C LYS A 84 32.72 16.32 -7.70
N VAL A 85 32.44 15.86 -8.93
CA VAL A 85 32.42 14.44 -9.32
C VAL A 85 33.34 14.11 -10.49
N ALA A 86 34.22 15.04 -10.86
CA ALA A 86 35.16 14.93 -11.99
C ALA A 86 36.10 13.70 -11.95
N ASN A 87 36.36 13.13 -10.76
CA ASN A 87 37.20 11.93 -10.59
C ASN A 87 36.42 10.62 -10.44
N VAL A 88 35.09 10.67 -10.52
CA VAL A 88 34.26 9.47 -10.46
C VAL A 88 34.10 8.92 -11.87
N GLY A 89 34.82 7.83 -12.15
CA GLY A 89 34.74 7.15 -13.43
C GLY A 89 33.35 6.55 -13.68
N VAL A 90 32.96 6.54 -14.96
CA VAL A 90 31.68 5.98 -15.47
C VAL A 90 31.35 4.61 -14.85
N ASN A 91 32.37 3.75 -14.76
CA ASN A 91 32.23 2.39 -14.27
C ASN A 91 31.86 2.32 -12.77
N THR A 92 32.36 3.25 -11.96
CA THR A 92 32.03 3.31 -10.53
C THR A 92 30.58 3.73 -10.33
N ILE A 93 30.08 4.65 -11.17
CA ILE A 93 28.69 5.09 -11.12
C ILE A 93 27.73 4.01 -11.60
N LEU A 94 28.05 3.34 -12.70
CA LEU A 94 27.26 2.20 -13.17
C LEU A 94 27.24 1.06 -12.13
N ALA A 95 28.36 0.80 -11.45
CA ALA A 95 28.42 -0.21 -10.40
C ALA A 95 27.56 0.15 -9.18
N VAL A 96 27.56 1.42 -8.76
CA VAL A 96 26.71 1.90 -7.66
C VAL A 96 25.24 1.89 -8.07
N LEU A 97 24.91 2.30 -9.30
CA LEU A 97 23.56 2.30 -9.83
C LEU A 97 22.99 0.87 -9.86
N ASN A 98 23.72 -0.07 -10.45
CA ASN A 98 23.32 -1.48 -10.53
C ASN A 98 23.12 -2.11 -9.14
N ARG A 99 23.95 -1.75 -8.16
CA ARG A 99 23.84 -2.26 -6.80
C ARG A 99 22.62 -1.69 -6.07
N ILE A 100 22.24 -0.46 -6.38
CA ILE A 100 21.02 0.16 -5.85
C ILE A 100 19.79 -0.45 -6.51
N GLU A 101 19.77 -0.62 -7.85
CA GLU A 101 18.69 -1.30 -8.57
C GLU A 101 18.48 -2.73 -8.05
N ALA A 102 19.55 -3.51 -7.87
CA ALA A 102 19.46 -4.85 -7.30
C ALA A 102 18.87 -4.85 -5.87
N THR A 103 19.18 -3.83 -5.07
CA THR A 103 18.61 -3.68 -3.71
C THR A 103 17.12 -3.29 -3.78
N GLN A 104 16.73 -2.48 -4.77
CA GLN A 104 15.34 -2.11 -5.04
C GLN A 104 14.49 -3.29 -5.53
N ASP A 105 15.05 -4.15 -6.38
CA ASP A 105 14.40 -5.37 -6.85
C ASP A 105 14.15 -6.36 -5.70
N GLN A 106 15.12 -6.50 -4.79
CA GLN A 106 14.96 -7.31 -3.58
C GLN A 106 13.85 -6.78 -2.66
N MET A 107 13.77 -5.47 -2.46
CA MET A 107 12.68 -4.87 -1.69
C MET A 107 11.33 -5.03 -2.39
N SER A 108 11.27 -4.84 -3.71
CA SER A 108 10.05 -5.00 -4.50
C SER A 108 9.54 -6.44 -4.49
N SER A 109 10.43 -7.44 -4.59
CA SER A 109 10.07 -8.85 -4.51
C SER A 109 9.55 -9.26 -3.12
N LEU A 110 10.18 -8.75 -2.06
CA LEU A 110 9.68 -8.92 -0.69
C LEU A 110 8.27 -8.30 -0.55
N MET A 111 8.06 -7.13 -1.16
CA MET A 111 6.77 -6.43 -1.16
C MET A 111 5.69 -7.18 -1.95
N GLU A 112 6.03 -7.76 -3.10
CA GLU A 112 5.12 -8.65 -3.86
C GLU A 112 4.73 -9.90 -3.07
N SER A 113 5.63 -10.44 -2.25
CA SER A 113 5.33 -11.58 -1.38
C SER A 113 4.33 -11.25 -0.26
N ILE A 114 4.27 -9.98 0.15
CA ILE A 114 3.35 -9.47 1.17
C ILE A 114 2.01 -9.07 0.52
N LEU A 115 2.03 -8.56 -0.71
CA LEU A 115 0.85 -8.14 -1.47
C LEU A 115 0.10 -9.28 -2.15
N ARG A 116 0.71 -10.46 -2.36
CA ARG A 116 -0.01 -11.66 -2.75
C ARG A 116 -0.75 -12.19 -1.52
N PRO A 117 -2.09 -12.12 -1.47
CA PRO A 117 -2.80 -12.87 -0.45
C PRO A 117 -2.43 -14.34 -0.67
N ARG A 118 -2.08 -15.06 0.39
CA ARG A 118 -2.17 -16.53 0.40
C ARG A 118 -3.62 -16.86 0.06
N ALA A 119 -3.89 -17.02 -1.23
CA ALA A 119 -5.19 -17.42 -1.74
C ALA A 119 -5.39 -18.94 -1.64
N ASP A 120 -4.35 -19.67 -1.24
CA ASP A 120 -4.37 -21.12 -1.10
C ASP A 120 -3.85 -21.51 0.29
N GLN A 121 -4.76 -21.58 1.27
CA GLN A 121 -4.69 -22.48 2.43
C GLN A 121 -6.06 -22.60 3.09
#